data_AF-A0A6A5DNP7-F1
#
_entry.id   AF-A0A6A5DNP7-F1
#
_cell.length_a   1.000
_cell.length_b   1.000
_cell.length_c   1.000
_cell.angle_alpha   90.00
_cell.angle_beta   90.00
_cell.angle_gamma   90.00
#
_symmetry.space_group_name_H-M   'P 1'
#
loop_
_entity.id
_entity.type
_entity.pdbx_description
1 polymer ?
#
loop_
_entity_poly.entity_id
_entity_poly.type
_entity_poly.pdbx_seq_one_letter_code
_entity_poly.pdbx_strand_id
1 'polypeptide(L)'
;MVSQQLLIGKLASYGVQNPLLVRFDSFISDQHQIVKINSSLSNAAPVRSGVIQGIVLGPLPFLVFINDICESFCVRKPLLYADDLKVVYSFSPHELKNMQNCISMELNKVAQWCLKWQLELNTVKCGWICFGDTSLNLDLTINGEVLSRLHTVVDLGLRYSEDLSFTEQILKQTSKSQRLIGYITRNLYNTESCILMYKVCVRPLLEYCTFIVSSAHIKDKLKLESVHGRFTLRILGADCTLTYNSRCNKLGLDPLWKTRPNLNLIFLFKLLNKLSFTSNHVIQYAETSHYDIRNSVALVKQTYSKSSLHMNYVTCKFSRLWNNLPQSIHTIKPLPLFFRCIDPFNVLAPVSVSHTASDIIGTLNV
;
A
#
# COMPACT_ATOMS: atom_id res chain seq x y z
N MET A 1 -26.99 1.31 -0.86
CA MET A 1 -26.63 0.91 -2.25
C MET A 1 -26.85 2.12 -3.16
N VAL A 2 -26.16 2.23 -4.29
CA VAL A 2 -26.27 3.42 -5.19
C VAL A 2 -27.65 3.49 -5.84
N SER A 3 -28.33 4.63 -5.74
CA SER A 3 -29.57 4.88 -6.48
C SER A 3 -29.29 5.07 -7.98
N GLN A 4 -29.91 4.25 -8.82
CA GLN A 4 -29.73 4.29 -10.28
C GLN A 4 -30.17 5.65 -10.85
N GLN A 5 -31.31 6.18 -10.40
CA GLN A 5 -31.82 7.48 -10.82
C GLN A 5 -30.85 8.62 -10.49
N LEU A 6 -30.31 8.63 -9.26
CA LEU A 6 -29.34 9.66 -8.84
C LEU A 6 -28.03 9.56 -9.62
N LEU A 7 -27.59 8.34 -9.97
CA LEU A 7 -26.41 8.11 -10.78
C LEU A 7 -26.55 8.66 -12.20
N ILE A 8 -27.69 8.45 -12.87
CA ILE A 8 -27.96 9.05 -14.18
C ILE A 8 -27.97 10.58 -14.08
N GLY A 9 -28.58 11.13 -13.03
CA GLY A 9 -28.53 12.58 -12.75
C GLY A 9 -27.10 13.11 -12.59
N LYS A 10 -26.23 12.39 -11.86
CA LYS A 10 -24.81 12.76 -11.72
C LYS A 10 -24.07 12.73 -13.04
N LEU A 11 -24.23 11.66 -13.83
CA LEU A 11 -23.59 11.54 -15.13
C LEU A 11 -23.97 12.72 -16.04
N ALA A 12 -25.26 13.06 -16.09
CA ALA A 12 -25.74 14.23 -16.83
C ALA A 12 -25.11 15.54 -16.31
N SER A 13 -25.00 15.71 -14.99
CA SER A 13 -24.39 16.90 -14.37
C SER A 13 -22.90 17.07 -14.68
N TYR A 14 -22.19 15.95 -14.92
CA TYR A 14 -20.81 15.95 -15.37
C TYR A 14 -20.66 16.14 -16.90
N GLY A 15 -21.77 16.41 -17.60
CA GLY A 15 -21.75 16.66 -19.04
C GLY A 15 -21.85 15.41 -19.91
N VAL A 16 -22.19 14.24 -19.34
CA VAL A 16 -22.50 13.05 -20.15
C VAL A 16 -23.83 13.28 -20.86
N GLN A 17 -23.78 13.43 -22.17
CA GLN A 17 -24.94 13.70 -23.02
C GLN A 17 -25.40 12.45 -23.78
N ASN A 18 -26.54 12.58 -24.45
CA ASN A 18 -27.03 11.56 -25.37
C ASN A 18 -26.08 11.40 -26.58
N PRO A 19 -25.91 10.18 -27.13
CA PRO A 19 -26.63 8.94 -26.79
C PRO A 19 -26.00 8.14 -25.64
N LEU A 20 -24.87 8.58 -25.07
CA LEU A 20 -24.12 7.83 -24.07
C LEU A 20 -24.88 7.71 -22.75
N LEU A 21 -25.59 8.76 -22.33
CA LEU A 21 -26.42 8.74 -21.12
C LEU A 21 -27.52 7.66 -21.19
N VAL A 22 -28.19 7.53 -22.33
CA VAL A 22 -29.19 6.47 -22.59
C VAL A 22 -28.55 5.08 -22.49
N ARG A 23 -27.31 4.92 -22.97
CA ARG A 23 -26.61 3.63 -22.83
C ARG A 23 -26.33 3.31 -21.36
N PHE A 24 -25.90 4.28 -20.56
CA PHE A 24 -25.72 4.07 -19.11
C PHE A 24 -27.03 3.73 -18.42
N ASP A 25 -28.11 4.41 -18.76
CA ASP A 25 -29.44 4.13 -18.22
C ASP A 25 -29.89 2.71 -18.57
N SER A 26 -29.87 2.34 -19.85
CA SER A 26 -30.20 0.98 -20.30
C SER A 26 -29.32 -0.12 -19.69
N PHE A 27 -28.09 0.24 -19.29
CA PHE A 27 -27.14 -0.68 -18.69
C PHE A 27 -27.48 -0.99 -17.22
N ILE A 28 -27.98 -0.01 -16.47
CA ILE A 28 -28.27 -0.17 -15.04
C ILE A 28 -29.75 -0.42 -14.73
N SER A 29 -30.65 -0.01 -15.63
CA SER A 29 -32.10 -0.15 -15.49
C SER A 29 -32.59 -1.56 -15.88
N ASP A 30 -33.75 -1.95 -15.34
CA ASP A 30 -34.44 -3.24 -15.58
C ASP A 30 -33.60 -4.52 -15.37
N GLN A 31 -32.53 -4.41 -14.59
CA GLN A 31 -31.69 -5.55 -14.25
C GLN A 31 -32.45 -6.53 -13.34
N HIS A 32 -32.29 -7.83 -13.61
CA HIS A 32 -32.84 -8.90 -12.79
C HIS A 32 -31.71 -9.82 -12.31
N GLN A 33 -31.78 -10.24 -11.05
CA GLN A 33 -30.84 -11.19 -10.47
C GLN A 33 -31.51 -12.54 -10.21
N ILE A 34 -30.75 -13.61 -10.43
CA ILE A 34 -31.12 -14.99 -10.12
C ILE A 34 -29.96 -15.62 -9.35
N VAL A 35 -30.27 -16.38 -8.30
CA VAL A 35 -29.28 -17.15 -7.53
C VAL A 35 -29.37 -18.61 -7.92
N LYS A 36 -28.24 -19.22 -8.29
CA LYS A 36 -28.12 -20.66 -8.54
C LYS A 36 -27.40 -21.33 -7.39
N ILE A 37 -28.03 -22.32 -6.76
CA ILE A 37 -27.41 -23.18 -5.75
C ILE A 37 -27.50 -24.62 -6.26
N ASN A 38 -26.36 -25.22 -6.59
CA ASN A 38 -26.27 -26.53 -7.24
C ASN A 38 -27.11 -26.58 -8.54
N SER A 39 -28.14 -27.43 -8.58
CA SER A 39 -29.07 -27.58 -9.70
C SER A 39 -30.31 -26.69 -9.59
N SER A 40 -30.49 -25.96 -8.48
CA SER A 40 -31.69 -25.16 -8.22
C SER A 40 -31.47 -23.69 -8.56
N LEU A 41 -32.47 -23.06 -9.17
CA LEU A 41 -32.51 -21.63 -9.49
C LEU A 41 -33.59 -20.94 -8.65
N SER A 42 -33.31 -19.72 -8.18
CA SER A 42 -34.34 -18.85 -7.62
C SER A 42 -35.23 -18.27 -8.71
N ASN A 43 -36.36 -17.68 -8.32
CA ASN A 43 -37.09 -16.77 -9.19
C ASN A 43 -36.22 -15.54 -9.51
N ALA A 44 -36.45 -14.94 -10.67
CA ALA A 44 -35.85 -13.66 -11.03
C ALA A 44 -36.40 -12.55 -10.12
N ALA A 45 -35.50 -11.77 -9.53
CA ALA A 45 -35.85 -10.63 -8.70
C ALA A 45 -35.26 -9.34 -9.33
N PRO A 46 -36.02 -8.24 -9.40
CA PRO A 46 -35.52 -6.99 -9.96
C PRO A 46 -34.46 -6.35 -9.06
N VAL A 47 -33.42 -5.80 -9.65
CA VAL A 47 -32.34 -5.06 -8.99
C VAL A 47 -32.69 -3.58 -9.00
N ARG A 48 -33.24 -3.09 -7.89
CA ARG A 48 -33.75 -1.71 -7.74
C ARG A 48 -32.69 -0.67 -7.39
N SER A 49 -31.52 -1.11 -6.94
CA SER A 49 -30.40 -0.23 -6.57
C SER A 49 -29.08 -0.98 -6.61
N GLY A 50 -27.99 -0.22 -6.69
CA GLY A 50 -26.64 -0.74 -6.82
C GLY A 50 -26.16 -0.79 -8.26
N VAL A 51 -24.85 -0.94 -8.40
CA VAL A 51 -24.22 -1.26 -9.67
C VAL A 51 -23.88 -2.75 -9.65
N ILE A 52 -23.99 -3.41 -10.80
CA ILE A 52 -23.70 -4.84 -10.93
C ILE A 52 -22.24 -5.08 -10.51
N GLN A 53 -22.04 -5.99 -9.56
CA GLN A 53 -20.71 -6.40 -9.13
C GLN A 53 -20.16 -7.49 -10.06
N GLY A 54 -18.85 -7.48 -10.29
CA GLY A 54 -18.18 -8.50 -11.12
C GLY A 54 -18.15 -8.22 -12.62
N ILE A 55 -18.78 -7.14 -13.08
CA ILE A 55 -18.65 -6.63 -14.45
C ILE A 55 -17.52 -5.60 -14.57
N VAL A 56 -16.88 -5.53 -15.73
CA VAL A 56 -15.74 -4.62 -16.01
C VAL A 56 -16.13 -3.15 -15.80
N LEU A 57 -17.34 -2.76 -16.22
CA LEU A 57 -17.82 -1.39 -16.06
C LEU A 57 -18.35 -1.09 -14.66
N GLY A 58 -18.61 -2.08 -13.79
CA GLY A 58 -19.29 -1.87 -12.51
C GLY A 58 -18.62 -0.85 -11.57
N PRO A 59 -17.28 -0.83 -11.45
CA PRO A 59 -16.60 0.15 -10.59
C PRO A 59 -16.75 1.59 -11.08
N LEU A 60 -16.80 1.85 -12.39
CA LEU A 60 -16.71 3.20 -12.94
C LEU A 60 -17.91 4.08 -12.54
N PRO A 61 -19.18 3.66 -12.71
CA PRO A 61 -20.33 4.44 -12.27
C PRO A 61 -20.32 4.71 -10.77
N PHE A 62 -19.86 3.76 -9.95
CA PHE A 62 -19.69 3.99 -8.51
C PHE A 62 -18.63 5.06 -8.23
N LEU A 63 -17.47 5.00 -8.89
CA LEU A 63 -16.42 6.00 -8.73
C LEU A 63 -16.90 7.40 -9.13
N VAL A 64 -17.61 7.51 -10.26
CA VAL A 64 -18.25 8.77 -10.68
C VAL A 64 -19.26 9.22 -9.63
N PHE A 65 -20.05 8.29 -9.07
CA PHE A 65 -21.05 8.61 -8.07
C PHE A 65 -20.47 9.15 -6.77
N ILE A 66 -19.32 8.66 -6.30
CA ILE A 66 -18.78 9.08 -5.00
C ILE A 66 -17.84 10.29 -5.10
N ASN A 67 -17.31 10.61 -6.28
CA ASN A 67 -16.17 11.52 -6.42
C ASN A 67 -16.36 12.94 -5.82
N ASP A 68 -17.56 13.52 -5.94
CA ASP A 68 -17.92 14.83 -5.39
C ASP A 68 -18.07 14.85 -3.86
N ILE A 69 -18.04 13.70 -3.17
CA ILE A 69 -17.98 13.66 -1.69
C ILE A 69 -16.80 14.50 -1.17
N CYS A 70 -15.73 14.59 -1.98
CA CYS A 70 -14.53 15.34 -1.66
C CYS A 70 -14.79 16.84 -1.47
N GLU A 71 -15.88 17.37 -2.03
CA GLU A 71 -16.29 18.78 -1.87
C GLU A 71 -16.83 19.08 -0.47
N SER A 72 -17.10 18.05 0.34
CA SER A 72 -17.49 18.20 1.75
C SER A 72 -16.35 18.73 2.63
N PHE A 73 -15.11 18.69 2.14
CA PHE A 73 -13.91 19.10 2.86
C PHE A 73 -13.32 20.38 2.25
N CYS A 74 -13.08 21.38 3.09
CA CYS A 74 -12.51 22.67 2.73
C CYS A 74 -11.07 22.87 3.24
N VAL A 75 -10.65 22.17 4.30
CA VAL A 75 -9.31 22.37 4.91
C VAL A 75 -8.24 21.52 4.23
N ARG A 76 -8.55 20.25 3.95
CA ARG A 76 -7.63 19.30 3.34
C ARG A 76 -8.35 18.46 2.31
N LYS A 77 -7.65 18.14 1.23
CA LYS A 77 -8.15 17.21 0.22
C LYS A 77 -8.20 15.79 0.80
N PRO A 78 -9.35 15.11 0.79
CA PRO A 78 -9.45 13.73 1.25
C PRO A 78 -8.70 12.77 0.32
N LEU A 79 -8.31 11.63 0.88
CA LEU A 79 -7.84 10.46 0.14
C LEU A 79 -9.02 9.49 0.03
N LEU A 80 -9.48 9.26 -1.20
CA LEU A 80 -10.62 8.41 -1.51
C LEU A 80 -10.14 7.17 -2.28
N TYR A 81 -10.53 5.99 -1.82
CA TYR A 81 -10.31 4.72 -2.51
C TYR A 81 -11.58 3.88 -2.45
N ALA A 82 -12.29 3.77 -3.58
CA ALA A 82 -13.64 3.22 -3.60
C ALA A 82 -14.52 3.93 -2.54
N ASP A 83 -15.08 3.18 -1.59
CA ASP A 83 -15.87 3.69 -0.46
C ASP A 83 -15.04 4.14 0.76
N ASP A 84 -13.75 3.76 0.82
CA ASP A 84 -12.86 4.16 1.91
C ASP A 84 -12.39 5.61 1.73
N LEU A 85 -12.84 6.50 2.61
CA LEU A 85 -12.44 7.90 2.67
C LEU A 85 -11.63 8.18 3.94
N LYS A 86 -10.50 8.87 3.80
CA LYS A 86 -9.68 9.35 4.93
C LYS A 86 -9.17 10.75 4.70
N VAL A 87 -9.03 11.53 5.77
CA VAL A 87 -8.47 12.89 5.72
C VAL A 87 -7.41 13.02 6.79
N VAL A 88 -6.30 13.66 6.44
CA VAL A 88 -5.17 13.87 7.36
C VAL A 88 -5.07 15.34 7.68
N TYR A 89 -5.15 15.67 8.96
CA TYR A 89 -4.99 17.03 9.48
C TYR A 89 -3.66 17.13 10.24
N SER A 90 -3.03 18.29 10.14
CA SER A 90 -1.84 18.66 10.90
C SER A 90 -2.05 20.07 11.40
N PHE A 91 -1.92 20.27 12.70
CA PHE A 91 -2.18 21.54 13.38
C PHE A 91 -1.35 21.63 14.66
N SER A 92 -1.16 22.84 15.16
CA SER A 92 -0.48 23.08 16.43
C SER A 92 -1.44 22.92 17.62
N PRO A 93 -0.94 22.63 18.84
CA PRO A 93 -1.80 22.50 20.02
C PRO A 93 -2.68 23.73 20.30
N HIS A 94 -2.22 24.93 19.91
CA HIS A 94 -2.99 26.17 20.11
C HIS A 94 -4.22 26.28 19.20
N GLU A 95 -4.26 25.55 18.09
CA GLU A 95 -5.38 25.56 17.13
C GLU A 95 -6.42 24.47 17.43
N LEU A 96 -6.19 23.64 18.45
CA LEU A 96 -6.92 22.41 18.72
C LEU A 96 -8.44 22.58 18.68
N LYS A 97 -8.97 23.55 19.43
CA LYS A 97 -10.42 23.79 19.55
C LYS A 97 -11.04 24.22 18.22
N ASN A 98 -10.36 25.10 17.49
CA ASN A 98 -10.83 25.56 16.18
C ASN A 98 -10.81 24.41 15.16
N MET A 99 -9.75 23.59 15.19
CA MET A 99 -9.62 22.43 14.32
C MET A 99 -10.65 21.35 14.64
N GLN A 100 -10.89 21.05 15.91
CA GLN A 100 -11.93 20.09 16.33
C GLN A 100 -13.31 20.51 15.79
N ASN A 101 -13.69 21.77 15.97
CA ASN A 101 -14.97 22.29 15.45
C ASN A 101 -15.04 22.21 13.92
N CYS A 102 -13.94 22.57 13.24
CA CYS A 102 -13.88 22.53 11.78
C CYS A 102 -14.00 21.09 11.24
N ILE A 103 -13.25 20.15 11.83
CA ILE A 103 -13.29 18.74 11.44
C ILE A 103 -14.69 18.17 11.67
N SER A 104 -15.30 18.41 12.84
CA SER A 104 -16.68 17.97 13.11
C SER A 104 -17.68 18.58 12.11
N MET A 105 -17.52 19.85 11.73
CA MET A 105 -18.35 20.46 10.69
C MET A 105 -18.19 19.75 9.33
N GLU A 106 -16.97 19.47 8.88
CA GLU A 106 -16.70 18.74 7.63
C GLU A 106 -17.27 17.32 7.65
N LEU A 107 -17.09 16.60 8.76
CA LEU A 107 -17.65 15.25 8.95
C LEU A 107 -19.19 15.27 8.90
N ASN A 108 -19.83 16.27 9.49
CA ASN A 108 -21.28 16.43 9.39
C ASN A 108 -21.74 16.77 7.96
N LYS A 109 -20.96 17.53 7.18
CA LYS A 109 -21.25 17.74 5.75
C LYS A 109 -21.20 16.41 4.98
N VAL A 110 -20.26 15.53 5.29
CA VAL A 110 -20.22 14.18 4.70
C VAL A 110 -21.47 13.39 5.05
N ALA A 111 -21.93 13.40 6.30
CA ALA A 111 -23.17 12.74 6.70
C ALA A 111 -24.38 13.28 5.92
N GLN A 112 -24.48 14.61 5.77
CA GLN A 112 -25.54 15.24 4.95
C GLN A 112 -25.44 14.88 3.47
N TRP A 113 -24.22 14.80 2.92
CA TRP A 113 -23.98 14.34 1.55
C TRP A 113 -24.46 12.90 1.38
N CYS A 114 -24.14 12.00 2.32
CA CYS A 114 -24.61 10.62 2.30
C CYS A 114 -26.14 10.53 2.31
N LEU A 115 -26.81 11.31 3.18
CA LEU A 115 -28.28 11.40 3.23
C LEU A 115 -28.86 11.89 1.90
N LYS A 116 -28.32 12.97 1.32
CA LYS A 116 -28.75 13.52 0.03
C LYS A 116 -28.63 12.48 -1.10
N TRP A 117 -27.55 11.71 -1.11
CA TRP A 117 -27.26 10.73 -2.15
C TRP A 117 -27.74 9.31 -1.83
N GLN A 118 -28.55 9.15 -0.78
CA GLN A 118 -29.15 7.88 -0.35
C GLN A 118 -28.10 6.78 -0.10
N LEU A 119 -26.93 7.19 0.41
CA LEU A 119 -25.88 6.27 0.86
C LEU A 119 -25.92 6.14 2.37
N GLU A 120 -25.80 4.90 2.83
CA GLU A 120 -25.74 4.60 4.26
C GLU A 120 -24.30 4.79 4.75
N LEU A 121 -24.13 5.65 5.75
CA LEU A 121 -22.85 5.88 6.40
C LEU A 121 -22.69 4.89 7.56
N ASN A 122 -21.66 4.06 7.52
CA ASN A 122 -21.35 3.13 8.60
C ASN A 122 -20.52 3.83 9.69
N THR A 123 -21.19 4.53 10.62
CA THR A 123 -20.53 5.29 11.69
C THR A 123 -19.71 4.41 12.63
N VAL A 124 -20.08 3.13 12.80
CA VAL A 124 -19.32 2.14 13.60
C VAL A 124 -17.92 1.90 13.04
N LYS A 125 -17.74 1.98 11.72
CA LYS A 125 -16.43 1.87 11.07
C LYS A 125 -15.65 3.18 11.03
N CYS A 126 -16.31 4.30 11.32
CA CYS A 126 -15.67 5.60 11.35
C CYS A 126 -14.94 5.80 12.68
N GLY A 127 -13.75 6.36 12.62
CA GLY A 127 -12.96 6.71 13.79
C GLY A 127 -11.78 7.58 13.41
N TRP A 128 -11.07 8.04 14.42
CA TRP A 128 -9.90 8.90 14.23
C TRP A 128 -8.70 8.33 14.96
N ILE A 129 -7.51 8.56 14.41
CA ILE A 129 -6.23 8.15 14.99
C ILE A 129 -5.31 9.37 15.03
N CYS A 130 -4.59 9.56 16.13
CA CYS A 130 -3.62 10.64 16.28
C CYS A 130 -2.21 10.08 16.21
N PHE A 131 -1.32 10.80 15.52
CA PHE A 131 0.10 10.51 15.49
C PHE A 131 0.85 11.65 16.19
N GLY A 132 1.75 11.32 17.11
CA GLY A 132 2.50 12.30 17.90
C GLY A 132 2.04 12.33 19.36
N ASP A 133 1.15 13.27 19.71
CA ASP A 133 0.66 13.40 21.08
C ASP A 133 -0.45 12.37 21.37
N THR A 134 -0.05 11.23 21.93
CA THR A 134 -0.97 10.15 22.29
C THR A 134 -1.87 10.51 23.47
N SER A 135 -1.65 11.63 24.18
CA SER A 135 -2.56 12.09 25.23
C SER A 135 -3.75 12.88 24.67
N LEU A 136 -3.68 13.32 23.41
CA LEU A 136 -4.71 14.13 22.79
C LEU A 136 -6.03 13.37 22.70
N ASN A 137 -7.09 13.96 23.22
CA ASN A 137 -8.46 13.47 23.03
C ASN A 137 -9.27 14.51 22.25
N LEU A 138 -9.97 14.07 21.20
CA LEU A 138 -10.81 14.90 20.36
C LEU A 138 -12.24 14.39 20.41
N ASP A 139 -13.18 15.26 20.76
CA ASP A 139 -14.61 14.96 20.68
C ASP A 139 -15.11 15.33 19.27
N LEU A 140 -14.73 14.50 18.29
CA LEU A 140 -15.18 14.63 16.91
C LEU A 140 -16.57 14.01 16.78
N THR A 141 -17.49 14.70 16.10
CA THR A 141 -18.85 14.21 15.90
C THR A 141 -19.19 14.06 14.42
N ILE A 142 -19.93 12.99 14.11
CA ILE A 142 -20.53 12.75 12.79
C ILE A 142 -21.98 12.36 12.97
N ASN A 143 -22.90 13.09 12.35
CA ASN A 143 -24.34 12.88 12.49
C ASN A 143 -24.83 12.88 13.96
N GLY A 144 -24.20 13.70 14.81
CA GLY A 144 -24.49 13.75 16.25
C GLY A 144 -23.86 12.62 17.09
N GLU A 145 -23.23 11.63 16.47
CA GLU A 145 -22.51 10.55 17.17
C GLU A 145 -21.04 10.92 17.36
N VAL A 146 -20.48 10.62 18.54
CA VAL A 146 -19.05 10.85 18.84
C VAL A 146 -18.23 9.72 18.20
N LEU A 147 -17.21 10.11 17.43
CA LEU A 147 -16.29 9.17 16.80
C LEU A 147 -15.32 8.57 17.81
N SER A 148 -15.13 7.25 17.70
CA SER A 148 -14.16 6.53 18.52
C SER A 148 -12.72 6.89 18.14
N ARG A 149 -11.87 7.02 19.16
CA ARG A 149 -10.42 7.06 18.99
C ARG A 149 -9.92 5.64 18.72
N LEU A 150 -9.12 5.50 17.66
CA LEU A 150 -8.51 4.26 17.23
C LEU A 150 -7.03 4.26 17.60
N HIS A 151 -6.55 3.18 18.19
CA HIS A 151 -5.12 2.95 18.45
C HIS A 151 -4.44 2.15 17.33
N THR A 152 -5.22 1.46 16.50
CA THR A 152 -4.76 0.67 15.37
C THR A 152 -5.79 0.71 14.27
N VAL A 153 -5.32 0.92 13.04
CA VAL A 153 -6.18 1.00 11.86
C VAL A 153 -5.73 -0.01 10.81
N VAL A 154 -6.66 -0.44 9.96
CA VAL A 154 -6.35 -1.18 8.74
C VAL A 154 -6.74 -0.30 7.56
N ASP A 155 -5.75 0.15 6.80
CA ASP A 155 -5.95 0.96 5.60
C ASP A 155 -5.49 0.16 4.38
N LEU A 156 -6.40 -0.11 3.44
CA LEU A 156 -6.12 -0.87 2.21
C LEU A 156 -5.34 -2.19 2.45
N GLY A 157 -5.68 -2.88 3.54
CA GLY A 157 -5.04 -4.16 3.93
C GLY A 157 -3.71 -4.02 4.67
N LEU A 158 -3.25 -2.79 4.94
CA LEU A 158 -2.07 -2.49 5.75
C LEU A 158 -2.50 -2.08 7.17
N ARG A 159 -1.96 -2.75 8.18
CA ARG A 159 -2.22 -2.43 9.58
C ARG A 159 -1.10 -1.62 10.21
N TYR A 160 -1.45 -0.56 10.94
CA TYR A 160 -0.51 0.24 11.72
C TYR A 160 -1.17 0.88 12.94
N SER A 161 -0.37 1.14 13.96
CA SER A 161 -0.78 1.75 15.23
C SER A 161 -0.44 3.24 15.32
N GLU A 162 -0.93 3.90 16.37
CA GLU A 162 -0.76 5.35 16.61
C GLU A 162 0.70 5.79 16.81
N ASP A 163 1.60 4.85 17.13
CA ASP A 163 3.06 5.03 17.17
C ASP A 163 3.74 4.80 15.81
N LEU A 164 2.96 4.66 14.73
CA LEU A 164 3.41 4.28 13.38
C LEU A 164 4.14 2.93 13.32
N SER A 165 3.89 2.03 14.29
CA SER A 165 4.41 0.67 14.25
C SER A 165 3.63 -0.21 13.28
N PHE A 166 4.37 -0.96 12.46
CA PHE A 166 3.83 -1.98 11.54
C PHE A 166 4.03 -3.41 12.07
N THR A 167 4.33 -3.53 13.38
CA THR A 167 4.66 -4.83 14.01
C THR A 167 3.51 -5.83 13.86
N GLU A 168 2.27 -5.41 14.11
CA GLU A 168 1.09 -6.29 13.98
C GLU A 168 0.90 -6.77 12.53
N GLN A 169 1.11 -5.89 11.54
CA GLN A 169 1.05 -6.27 10.14
C GLN A 169 2.09 -7.34 9.82
N ILE A 170 3.33 -7.15 10.26
CA ILE A 170 4.42 -8.09 10.02
C ILE A 170 4.15 -9.43 10.72
N LEU A 171 3.60 -9.43 11.94
CA LEU A 171 3.17 -10.64 12.64
C LEU A 171 2.07 -11.39 11.87
N LYS A 172 1.07 -10.67 11.34
CA LYS A 172 0.03 -11.25 10.50
C LYS A 172 0.59 -11.84 9.21
N GLN A 173 1.48 -11.10 8.54
CA GLN A 173 2.15 -11.49 7.28
C GLN A 173 3.01 -12.74 7.47
N THR A 174 3.82 -12.78 8.52
CA THR A 174 4.66 -13.93 8.88
C THR A 174 3.82 -15.15 9.24
N SER A 175 2.76 -14.99 10.03
CA SER A 175 1.86 -16.09 10.42
C SER A 175 1.14 -16.70 9.21
N LYS A 176 0.62 -15.85 8.31
CA LYS A 176 0.00 -16.30 7.06
C LYS A 176 0.99 -17.05 6.18
N SER A 177 2.20 -16.52 6.03
CA SER A 177 3.26 -17.13 5.22
C SER A 177 3.74 -18.47 5.77
N GLN A 178 3.88 -18.60 7.10
CA GLN A 178 4.27 -19.86 7.74
C GLN A 178 3.22 -20.96 7.58
N ARG A 179 1.92 -20.62 7.72
CA ARG A 179 0.83 -21.58 7.45
C ARG A 179 0.87 -22.08 6.02
N LEU A 180 1.09 -21.18 5.07
CA LEU A 180 1.18 -21.52 3.65
C LEU A 180 2.41 -22.38 3.34
N ILE A 181 3.58 -22.08 3.93
CA ILE A 181 4.75 -22.96 3.86
C ILE A 181 4.40 -24.35 4.39
N GLY A 182 3.75 -24.44 5.55
CA GLY A 182 3.31 -25.72 6.12
C GLY A 182 2.39 -26.50 5.18
N TYR A 183 1.43 -25.82 4.55
CA TYR A 183 0.54 -26.42 3.57
C TYR A 183 1.32 -26.94 2.35
N ILE A 184 2.19 -26.12 1.76
CA ILE A 184 3.01 -26.48 0.60
C ILE A 184 3.87 -27.70 0.92
N THR A 185 4.65 -27.66 2.00
CA THR A 185 5.61 -28.73 2.33
C THR A 185 4.95 -30.03 2.80
N ARG A 186 3.66 -30.00 3.18
CA ARG A 186 2.92 -31.22 3.57
C ARG A 186 2.24 -31.91 2.38
N ASN A 187 1.85 -31.14 1.36
CA ASN A 187 1.06 -31.64 0.24
C ASN A 187 1.88 -31.83 -1.04
N LEU A 188 3.08 -31.24 -1.13
CA LEU A 188 3.96 -31.37 -2.28
C LEU A 188 5.23 -32.12 -1.88
N TYR A 189 5.55 -33.14 -2.66
CA TYR A 189 6.71 -34.01 -2.42
C TYR A 189 7.92 -33.62 -3.26
N ASN A 190 7.71 -32.96 -4.41
CA ASN A 190 8.80 -32.49 -5.26
C ASN A 190 9.31 -31.12 -4.78
N THR A 191 10.63 -31.04 -4.55
CA THR A 191 11.38 -29.82 -4.22
C THR A 191 11.12 -28.68 -5.22
N GLU A 192 11.12 -28.95 -6.52
CA GLU A 192 10.91 -27.93 -7.55
C GLU A 192 9.50 -27.33 -7.45
N SER A 193 8.48 -28.17 -7.29
CA SER A 193 7.09 -27.73 -7.10
C SER A 193 6.93 -26.92 -5.82
N CYS A 194 7.60 -27.33 -4.73
CA CYS A 194 7.65 -26.58 -3.48
C CYS A 194 8.28 -25.19 -3.67
N ILE A 195 9.41 -25.11 -4.37
CA ILE A 195 10.10 -23.83 -4.65
C ILE A 195 9.23 -22.94 -5.54
N LEU A 196 8.59 -23.50 -6.57
CA LEU A 196 7.68 -22.76 -7.44
C LEU A 196 6.50 -22.19 -6.65
N MET A 197 5.82 -23.02 -5.86
CA MET A 197 4.69 -22.59 -5.03
C MET A 197 5.11 -21.59 -3.95
N TYR A 198 6.32 -21.72 -3.41
CA TYR A 198 6.89 -20.70 -2.53
C TYR A 198 7.04 -19.36 -3.26
N LYS A 199 7.65 -19.36 -4.46
CA LYS A 199 7.86 -18.15 -5.27
C LYS A 199 6.55 -17.48 -5.66
N VAL A 200 5.50 -18.25 -5.98
CA VAL A 200 4.21 -17.71 -6.44
C VAL A 200 3.32 -17.28 -5.27
N CYS A 201 3.29 -18.04 -4.17
CA CYS A 201 2.26 -17.86 -3.14
C CYS A 201 2.80 -17.28 -1.83
N VAL A 202 4.05 -17.59 -1.44
CA VAL A 202 4.62 -17.16 -0.14
C VAL A 202 5.49 -15.92 -0.30
N ARG A 203 6.37 -15.89 -1.29
CA ARG A 203 7.30 -14.78 -1.51
C ARG A 203 6.59 -13.44 -1.68
N PRO A 204 5.50 -13.32 -2.48
CA PRO A 204 4.77 -12.06 -2.61
C PRO A 204 4.14 -11.62 -1.30
N LEU A 205 3.73 -12.57 -0.44
CA LEU A 205 3.24 -12.24 0.89
C LEU A 205 4.35 -11.66 1.76
N LEU A 206 5.59 -12.13 1.69
CA LEU A 206 6.71 -11.62 2.50
C LEU A 206 7.30 -10.30 1.97
N GLU A 207 7.17 -10.07 0.67
CA GLU A 207 7.64 -8.87 -0.03
C GLU A 207 6.52 -7.82 -0.20
N TYR A 208 5.31 -8.08 0.29
CA TYR A 208 4.24 -7.08 0.30
C TYR A 208 4.65 -5.84 1.10
N CYS A 209 4.50 -4.66 0.51
CA CYS A 209 4.83 -3.36 1.11
C CYS A 209 6.27 -3.27 1.66
N THR A 210 7.27 -3.78 0.92
CA THR A 210 8.70 -3.71 1.32
C THR A 210 9.15 -2.31 1.72
N PHE A 211 8.59 -1.27 1.11
CA PHE A 211 8.95 0.13 1.39
C PHE A 211 8.60 0.50 2.84
N ILE A 212 7.43 0.08 3.34
CA ILE A 212 7.06 0.22 4.76
C ILE A 212 7.95 -0.63 5.66
N VAL A 213 8.20 -1.89 5.28
CA VAL A 213 9.07 -2.81 6.03
C VAL A 213 10.49 -2.24 6.19
N SER A 214 10.95 -1.41 5.25
CA SER A 214 12.27 -0.78 5.29
C SER A 214 12.41 0.21 6.44
N SER A 215 11.31 0.86 6.82
CA SER A 215 11.21 1.77 7.96
C SER A 215 10.91 1.04 9.28
N ALA A 216 10.58 -0.26 9.24
CA ALA A 216 10.28 -1.05 10.43
C ALA A 216 11.55 -1.36 11.25
N HIS A 217 11.34 -1.76 12.51
CA HIS A 217 12.43 -2.19 13.39
C HIS A 217 13.13 -3.44 12.83
N ILE A 218 14.43 -3.54 13.12
CA ILE A 218 15.29 -4.67 12.70
C ILE A 218 14.69 -6.00 13.15
N LYS A 219 14.18 -6.07 14.39
CA LYS A 219 13.53 -7.27 14.94
C LYS A 219 12.39 -7.78 14.04
N ASP A 220 11.62 -6.89 13.43
CA ASP A 220 10.46 -7.26 12.61
C ASP A 220 10.89 -7.63 11.18
N LYS A 221 11.92 -6.96 10.64
CA LYS A 221 12.56 -7.39 9.39
C LYS A 221 13.13 -8.80 9.51
N LEU A 222 13.80 -9.10 10.63
CA LEU A 222 14.34 -10.43 10.93
C LEU A 222 13.25 -11.49 11.08
N LYS A 223 12.06 -11.15 11.62
CA LYS A 223 10.92 -12.08 11.64
C LYS A 223 10.51 -12.49 10.23
N LEU A 224 10.44 -11.56 9.28
CA LEU A 224 10.15 -11.89 7.87
C LEU A 224 11.26 -12.76 7.26
N GLU A 225 12.53 -12.40 7.49
CA GLU A 225 13.69 -13.18 7.03
C GLU A 225 13.64 -14.62 7.56
N SER A 226 13.27 -14.80 8.83
CA SER A 226 13.17 -16.12 9.47
C SER A 226 12.17 -17.05 8.79
N VAL A 227 11.15 -16.49 8.12
CA VAL A 227 10.15 -17.31 7.40
C VAL A 227 10.78 -17.88 6.12
N HIS A 228 11.55 -17.08 5.38
CA HIS A 228 12.34 -17.57 4.23
C HIS A 228 13.39 -18.59 4.69
N GLY A 229 14.13 -18.28 5.77
CA GLY A 229 15.12 -19.17 6.36
C GLY A 229 14.55 -20.53 6.78
N ARG A 230 13.34 -20.56 7.36
CA ARG A 230 12.65 -21.81 7.73
C ARG A 230 12.17 -22.60 6.53
N PHE A 231 11.71 -21.94 5.47
CA PHE A 231 11.35 -22.63 4.23
C PHE A 231 12.56 -23.36 3.63
N THR A 232 13.69 -22.65 3.46
CA THR A 232 14.91 -23.25 2.89
C THR A 232 15.42 -24.44 3.71
N LEU A 233 15.33 -24.36 5.04
CA LEU A 233 15.71 -25.47 5.92
C LEU A 233 14.74 -26.66 5.78
N ARG A 234 13.42 -26.43 5.71
CA ARG A 234 12.45 -27.52 5.53
C ARG A 234 12.64 -28.29 4.24
N ILE A 235 13.00 -27.61 3.16
CA ILE A 235 13.24 -28.25 1.85
C ILE A 235 14.52 -29.08 1.85
N LEU A 236 15.57 -28.63 2.54
CA LEU A 236 16.86 -29.32 2.59
C LEU A 236 16.99 -30.35 3.72
N GLY A 237 16.02 -30.41 4.63
CA GLY A 237 16.02 -31.30 5.78
C GLY A 237 16.59 -30.66 7.05
N ALA A 238 16.16 -31.16 8.21
CA ALA A 238 16.56 -30.65 9.53
C ALA A 238 18.08 -30.82 9.79
N ASP A 239 18.69 -31.85 9.19
CA ASP A 239 20.10 -32.19 9.37
C ASP A 239 21.03 -31.32 8.51
N CYS A 240 20.47 -30.36 7.76
CA CYS A 240 21.22 -29.48 6.89
C CYS A 240 22.11 -28.52 7.70
N THR A 241 23.43 -28.68 7.58
CA THR A 241 24.45 -27.85 8.23
C THR A 241 24.79 -26.57 7.45
N LEU A 242 24.23 -26.40 6.24
CA LEU A 242 24.49 -25.24 5.40
C LEU A 242 23.97 -23.95 6.05
N THR A 243 24.77 -22.88 5.93
CA THR A 243 24.37 -21.53 6.34
C THR A 243 23.16 -21.04 5.53
N TYR A 244 22.43 -20.06 6.06
CA TYR A 244 21.24 -19.51 5.40
C TYR A 244 21.49 -19.10 3.94
N ASN A 245 22.54 -18.31 3.69
CA ASN A 245 22.89 -17.88 2.34
C ASN A 245 23.28 -19.05 1.43
N SER A 246 23.98 -20.06 1.97
CA SER A 246 24.33 -21.27 1.21
C SER A 246 23.11 -22.09 0.83
N ARG A 247 22.11 -22.20 1.72
CA ARG A 247 20.82 -22.84 1.42
C ARG A 247 20.07 -22.08 0.33
N CYS A 248 20.01 -20.76 0.43
CA CYS A 248 19.43 -19.87 -0.59
C CYS A 248 20.07 -20.09 -1.97
N ASN A 249 21.39 -20.08 -2.06
CA ASN A 249 22.13 -20.33 -3.30
C ASN A 249 21.85 -21.73 -3.86
N LYS A 250 21.89 -22.76 -3.02
CA LYS A 250 21.61 -24.16 -3.43
C LYS A 250 20.19 -24.33 -4.00
N LEU A 251 19.21 -23.58 -3.48
CA LEU A 251 17.81 -23.64 -3.91
C LEU A 251 17.47 -22.65 -5.03
N GLY A 252 18.41 -21.83 -5.50
CA GLY A 252 18.13 -20.79 -6.49
C GLY A 252 17.12 -19.76 -5.99
N LEU A 253 17.24 -19.37 -4.71
CA LEU A 253 16.38 -18.41 -4.03
C LEU A 253 17.21 -17.28 -3.44
N ASP A 254 16.99 -16.05 -3.90
CA ASP A 254 17.64 -14.90 -3.24
C ASP A 254 17.05 -14.65 -1.84
N PRO A 255 17.89 -14.40 -0.82
CA PRO A 255 17.43 -13.92 0.48
C PRO A 255 16.57 -12.66 0.38
N LEU A 256 15.65 -12.45 1.33
CA LEU A 256 14.74 -11.29 1.27
C LEU A 256 15.50 -9.99 1.54
N TRP A 257 16.52 -10.00 2.40
CA TRP A 257 17.37 -8.82 2.62
C TRP A 257 18.05 -8.34 1.33
N LYS A 258 18.31 -9.25 0.38
CA LYS A 258 18.91 -8.95 -0.92
C LYS A 258 17.89 -8.40 -1.91
N THR A 259 16.65 -8.91 -1.91
CA THR A 259 15.61 -8.47 -2.87
C THR A 259 14.87 -7.20 -2.45
N ARG A 260 14.69 -6.95 -1.14
CA ARG A 260 13.96 -5.77 -0.64
C ARG A 260 14.53 -4.43 -1.16
N PRO A 261 15.86 -4.16 -1.13
CA PRO A 261 16.41 -2.91 -1.66
C PRO A 261 16.05 -2.69 -3.12
N ASN A 262 16.12 -3.74 -3.96
CA ASN A 262 15.77 -3.66 -5.37
C ASN A 262 14.29 -3.32 -5.56
N LEU A 263 13.39 -3.98 -4.83
CA LEU A 263 11.96 -3.69 -4.87
C LEU A 263 11.64 -2.24 -4.47
N ASN A 264 12.36 -1.71 -3.49
CA ASN A 264 12.20 -0.32 -3.07
C ASN A 264 12.78 0.70 -4.05
N LEU A 265 13.91 0.38 -4.71
CA LEU A 265 14.45 1.21 -5.78
C LEU A 265 13.55 1.18 -7.02
N ILE A 266 12.94 0.04 -7.34
CA ILE A 266 11.89 -0.06 -8.37
C ILE A 266 10.68 0.79 -7.99
N PHE A 267 10.26 0.76 -6.73
CA PHE A 267 9.20 1.62 -6.24
C PHE A 267 9.57 3.10 -6.39
N LEU A 268 10.76 3.51 -5.96
CA LEU A 268 11.28 4.87 -6.12
C LEU A 268 11.34 5.30 -7.58
N PHE A 269 11.81 4.43 -8.48
CA PHE A 269 11.83 4.66 -9.92
C PHE A 269 10.45 5.00 -10.46
N LYS A 270 9.42 4.23 -10.06
CA LYS A 270 8.04 4.48 -10.47
C LYS A 270 7.53 5.83 -9.95
N LEU A 271 7.93 6.25 -8.76
CA LEU A 271 7.58 7.56 -8.20
C LEU A 271 8.22 8.70 -9.00
N LEU A 272 9.53 8.61 -9.26
CA LEU A 272 10.29 9.63 -10.00
C LEU A 272 9.78 9.80 -11.44
N ASN A 273 9.44 8.69 -12.10
CA ASN A 273 8.93 8.69 -13.47
C ASN A 273 7.40 8.84 -13.55
N LYS A 274 6.72 9.15 -12.44
CA LYS A 274 5.26 9.34 -12.37
C LYS A 274 4.45 8.15 -12.92
N LEU A 275 5.01 6.93 -12.80
CA LEU A 275 4.34 5.68 -13.15
C LEU A 275 3.41 5.19 -12.04
N SER A 276 3.47 5.80 -10.86
CA SER A 276 2.60 5.57 -9.72
C SER A 276 1.90 6.87 -9.32
N PHE A 277 0.64 6.79 -8.89
CA PHE A 277 -0.08 7.94 -8.37
C PHE A 277 0.42 8.30 -6.96
N THR A 278 0.83 9.55 -6.77
CA THR A 278 1.06 10.13 -5.44
C THR A 278 0.35 11.46 -5.33
N SER A 279 -0.26 11.71 -4.16
CA SER A 279 -0.96 12.96 -3.88
C SER A 279 -0.02 14.18 -3.82
N ASN A 280 1.28 13.95 -3.65
CA ASN A 280 2.31 14.98 -3.55
C ASN A 280 3.52 14.65 -4.43
N HIS A 281 4.21 15.68 -4.94
CA HIS A 281 5.56 15.60 -5.52
C HIS A 281 6.62 15.36 -4.43
N VAL A 282 6.42 14.33 -3.60
CA VAL A 282 7.25 14.06 -2.40
C VAL A 282 8.72 13.85 -2.78
N ILE A 283 8.98 13.41 -4.01
CA ILE A 283 10.30 13.08 -4.51
C ILE A 283 10.51 13.78 -5.84
N GLN A 284 11.60 14.53 -5.94
CA GLN A 284 11.99 15.26 -7.13
C GLN A 284 13.47 15.00 -7.41
N TYR A 285 13.85 15.09 -8.69
CA TYR A 285 15.25 15.19 -9.05
C TYR A 285 15.84 16.48 -8.46
N ALA A 286 17.10 16.41 -8.04
CA ALA A 286 17.88 17.58 -7.66
C ALA A 286 18.09 18.46 -8.89
N GLU A 287 18.19 19.77 -8.65
CA GLU A 287 18.59 20.70 -9.70
C GLU A 287 20.00 20.34 -10.17
N THR A 288 20.21 20.40 -11.48
CA THR A 288 21.51 20.13 -12.09
C THR A 288 22.54 21.13 -11.57
N SER A 289 23.63 20.64 -11.00
CA SER A 289 24.73 21.50 -10.58
C SER A 289 25.33 22.23 -11.79
N HIS A 290 25.64 23.52 -11.64
CA HIS A 290 26.39 24.28 -12.66
C HIS A 290 27.84 23.79 -12.83
N TYR A 291 28.31 22.92 -11.94
CA TYR A 291 29.63 22.30 -12.00
C TYR A 291 29.55 20.91 -12.62
N ASP A 292 30.56 20.57 -13.42
CA ASP A 292 30.67 19.30 -14.12
C ASP A 292 31.22 18.21 -13.18
N ILE A 293 30.32 17.66 -12.36
CA ILE A 293 30.65 16.62 -11.38
C ILE A 293 30.44 15.24 -12.03
N ARG A 294 31.39 14.32 -11.86
CA ARG A 294 31.21 12.92 -12.24
C ARG A 294 29.97 12.35 -11.51
N ASN A 295 29.00 11.82 -12.26
CA ASN A 295 27.70 11.32 -11.77
C ASN A 295 26.63 12.39 -11.40
N SER A 296 26.55 13.50 -12.14
CA SER A 296 25.57 14.58 -11.90
C SER A 296 24.16 14.35 -12.47
N VAL A 297 23.97 13.31 -13.29
CA VAL A 297 22.71 13.12 -14.05
C VAL A 297 21.64 12.45 -13.22
N ALA A 298 20.44 13.07 -13.20
CA ALA A 298 19.22 12.53 -12.60
C ALA A 298 19.38 12.05 -11.15
N LEU A 299 20.13 12.83 -10.37
CA LEU A 299 20.22 12.67 -8.92
C LEU A 299 18.91 13.06 -8.26
N VAL A 300 18.53 12.38 -7.19
CA VAL A 300 17.33 12.65 -6.39
C VAL A 300 17.68 13.61 -5.27
N LYS A 301 16.83 14.62 -5.05
CA LYS A 301 16.98 15.57 -3.97
C LYS A 301 17.00 14.84 -2.62
N GLN A 302 18.07 15.03 -1.86
CA GLN A 302 18.20 14.43 -0.54
C GLN A 302 17.49 15.29 0.51
N THR A 303 16.73 14.64 1.38
CA THR A 303 16.16 15.27 2.58
C THR A 303 16.98 14.82 3.78
N TYR A 304 17.44 15.79 4.58
CA TYR A 304 18.17 15.54 5.81
C TYR A 304 17.29 15.84 7.00
N SER A 305 17.32 14.96 7.99
CA SER A 305 16.61 15.12 9.26
C SER A 305 17.48 14.67 10.42
N LYS A 306 17.31 15.32 11.58
CA LYS A 306 17.97 14.93 12.83
C LYS A 306 17.36 13.66 13.44
N SER A 307 16.14 13.30 13.03
CA SER A 307 15.46 12.09 13.50
C SER A 307 15.93 10.87 12.72
N SER A 308 16.47 9.88 13.43
CA SER A 308 16.85 8.58 12.85
C SER A 308 15.66 7.87 12.18
N LEU A 309 14.45 8.02 12.75
CA LEU A 309 13.22 7.47 12.18
C LEU A 309 12.92 8.07 10.81
N HIS A 310 13.03 9.39 10.67
CA HIS A 310 12.82 10.06 9.39
C HIS A 310 13.92 9.75 8.38
N MET A 311 15.17 9.58 8.82
CA MET A 311 16.28 9.19 7.94
C MET A 311 16.12 7.77 7.38
N ASN A 312 15.42 6.89 8.11
CA ASN A 312 15.07 5.54 7.67
C ASN A 312 13.82 5.48 6.79
N TYR A 313 13.09 6.58 6.66
CA TYR A 313 11.95 6.65 5.75
C TYR A 313 12.39 6.45 4.30
N VAL A 314 11.52 5.82 3.51
CA VAL A 314 11.81 5.37 2.15
C VAL A 314 12.39 6.46 1.28
N THR A 315 11.84 7.66 1.34
CA THR A 315 12.29 8.77 0.49
C THR A 315 13.71 9.20 0.86
N CYS A 316 14.03 9.37 2.15
CA CYS A 316 15.36 9.76 2.60
C CYS A 316 16.40 8.67 2.33
N LYS A 317 16.06 7.42 2.66
CA LYS A 317 16.97 6.28 2.54
C LYS A 317 17.23 5.89 1.09
N PHE A 318 16.19 5.70 0.29
CA PHE A 318 16.36 5.25 -1.09
C PHE A 318 16.77 6.37 -2.04
N SER A 319 16.58 7.66 -1.72
CA SER A 319 17.20 8.74 -2.50
C SER A 319 18.73 8.74 -2.36
N ARG A 320 19.26 8.43 -1.16
CA ARG A 320 20.71 8.27 -0.96
C ARG A 320 21.25 7.07 -1.73
N LEU A 321 20.57 5.92 -1.61
CA LEU A 321 20.93 4.71 -2.36
C LEU A 321 20.86 4.94 -3.87
N TRP A 322 19.82 5.63 -4.35
CA TRP A 322 19.68 6.00 -5.75
C TRP A 322 20.89 6.80 -6.24
N ASN A 323 21.28 7.85 -5.52
CA ASN A 323 22.39 8.72 -5.92
C ASN A 323 23.76 8.00 -5.94
N ASN A 324 23.89 6.88 -5.25
CA ASN A 324 25.08 6.03 -5.28
C ASN A 324 25.08 5.04 -6.46
N LEU A 325 23.98 4.93 -7.23
CA LEU A 325 23.94 4.07 -8.39
C LEU A 325 24.84 4.63 -9.51
N PRO A 326 25.36 3.76 -10.40
CA PRO A 326 26.06 4.18 -11.59
C PRO A 326 25.17 5.07 -12.48
N GLN A 327 25.78 6.07 -13.12
CA GLN A 327 25.10 6.98 -14.04
C GLN A 327 24.35 6.25 -15.17
N SER A 328 24.87 5.09 -15.61
CA SER A 328 24.22 4.24 -16.61
C SER A 328 22.85 3.71 -16.18
N ILE A 329 22.59 3.60 -14.88
CA ILE A 329 21.30 3.18 -14.33
C ILE A 329 20.34 4.37 -14.26
N HIS A 330 20.83 5.57 -13.93
CA HIS A 330 20.01 6.79 -13.84
C HIS A 330 19.35 7.17 -15.17
N THR A 331 20.00 6.87 -16.29
CA THR A 331 19.53 7.24 -17.64
C THR A 331 18.51 6.26 -18.22
N ILE A 332 18.26 5.14 -17.56
CA ILE A 332 17.28 4.15 -18.02
C ILE A 332 15.87 4.70 -17.84
N LYS A 333 15.12 4.82 -18.94
CA LYS A 333 13.72 5.29 -18.92
C LYS A 333 12.67 4.16 -18.85
N PRO A 334 12.83 3.04 -19.56
CA PRO A 334 11.81 1.98 -19.52
C PRO A 334 11.92 1.17 -18.23
N LEU A 335 10.81 1.06 -17.48
CA LEU A 335 10.74 0.26 -16.26
C LEU A 335 11.22 -1.20 -16.45
N PRO A 336 10.90 -1.93 -17.54
CA PRO A 336 11.37 -3.29 -17.74
C PRO A 336 12.90 -3.39 -17.89
N LEU A 337 13.54 -2.39 -18.50
CA LEU A 337 15.00 -2.33 -18.62
C LEU A 337 15.63 -2.00 -17.27
N PHE A 338 15.05 -1.04 -16.53
CA PHE A 338 15.53 -0.69 -15.19
C PHE A 338 15.48 -1.89 -14.26
N PHE A 339 14.37 -2.65 -14.30
CA PHE A 339 14.21 -3.89 -13.54
C PHE A 339 15.30 -4.93 -13.82
N ARG A 340 15.74 -5.06 -15.07
CA ARG A 340 16.79 -6.02 -15.46
C ARG A 340 18.19 -5.55 -15.08
N CYS A 341 18.43 -4.23 -15.12
CA CYS A 341 19.74 -3.65 -14.84
C CYS A 341 20.01 -3.44 -13.35
N ILE A 342 18.96 -3.40 -12.52
CA ILE A 342 19.09 -3.24 -11.07
C ILE A 342 19.43 -4.57 -10.39
N ASP A 343 20.65 -5.03 -10.64
CA ASP A 343 21.19 -6.24 -10.02
C ASP A 343 21.84 -5.89 -8.67
N PRO A 344 21.70 -6.74 -7.62
CA PRO A 344 22.01 -6.40 -6.24
C PRO A 344 23.50 -6.24 -5.93
N PHE A 345 24.41 -6.58 -6.86
CA PHE A 345 25.85 -6.41 -6.66
C PHE A 345 26.32 -4.95 -6.87
N ASN A 346 25.57 -4.13 -7.60
CA ASN A 346 25.98 -2.74 -7.88
C ASN A 346 25.57 -1.74 -6.79
N VAL A 347 24.72 -2.13 -5.83
CA VAL A 347 24.15 -1.20 -4.82
C VAL A 347 24.94 -1.22 -3.50
N LEU A 348 25.79 -2.23 -3.26
CA LEU A 348 26.41 -2.48 -1.94
C LEU A 348 27.95 -2.69 -1.93
N ALA A 349 28.68 -2.48 -3.02
CA ALA A 349 30.16 -2.49 -3.00
C ALA A 349 30.73 -1.07 -2.84
N PRO A 350 31.73 -0.83 -1.97
CA PRO A 350 32.90 -1.68 -1.82
C PRO A 350 33.09 -2.25 -0.41
N VAL A 351 33.44 -3.54 -0.34
CA VAL A 351 34.51 -4.15 0.50
C VAL A 351 34.18 -5.65 0.61
N SER A 352 35.10 -6.45 0.09
CA SER A 352 35.13 -7.91 0.15
C SER A 352 35.36 -8.42 1.57
N VAL A 353 34.36 -9.01 2.25
CA VAL A 353 34.60 -9.91 3.39
C VAL A 353 33.48 -10.96 3.50
N SER A 354 33.87 -12.17 3.87
CA SER A 354 33.06 -13.36 4.17
C SER A 354 31.87 -13.08 5.09
N HIS A 355 30.68 -13.57 4.70
CA HIS A 355 29.42 -13.16 5.31
C HIS A 355 28.99 -14.02 6.52
N THR A 356 28.98 -13.42 7.70
CA THR A 356 28.41 -13.99 8.95
C THR A 356 27.10 -13.28 9.32
N ALA A 357 26.41 -13.75 10.38
CA ALA A 357 25.11 -13.20 10.82
C ALA A 357 25.15 -11.69 11.17
N SER A 358 26.33 -11.11 11.42
CA SER A 358 26.52 -9.66 11.59
C SER A 358 26.26 -8.86 10.30
N ASP A 359 26.50 -9.44 9.12
CA ASP A 359 26.38 -8.74 7.83
C ASP A 359 24.93 -8.61 7.37
N ILE A 360 24.08 -9.54 7.81
CA ILE A 360 22.62 -9.43 7.69
C ILE A 360 22.12 -8.26 8.54
N ILE A 361 22.71 -8.02 9.72
CA ILE A 361 22.33 -6.89 10.58
C ILE A 361 22.86 -5.57 9.99
N GLY A 362 24.08 -5.56 9.43
CA GLY A 362 24.65 -4.41 8.73
C GLY A 362 23.80 -3.96 7.55
N THR A 363 23.36 -4.88 6.69
CA THR A 363 22.47 -4.59 5.55
C THR A 363 21.03 -4.28 5.92
N LEU A 364 20.55 -4.71 7.09
CA LEU A 364 19.25 -4.29 7.63
C LEU A 364 19.28 -2.89 8.26
N ASN A 365 20.47 -2.40 8.59
CA ASN A 365 20.76 -1.09 9.19
C ASN A 365 21.15 0.01 8.18
N VAL A 366 21.68 -0.36 7.00
CA VAL A 366 21.91 0.58 5.88
C VAL A 366 20.60 0.96 5.24
#